data_AF-A0A1S3N2H2-F1
#
_entry.id   AF-A0A1S3N2H2-F1
#
_cell.length_a   1.000
_cell.length_b   1.000
_cell.length_c   1.000
_cell.angle_alpha   90.00
_cell.angle_beta   90.00
_cell.angle_gamma   90.00
#
_symmetry.space_group_name_H-M   'P 1'
#
loop_
_entity.id
_entity.type
_entity.pdbx_description
1 polymer ?
#
loop_
_entity_poly.entity_id
_entity_poly.type
_entity_poly.pdbx_seq_one_letter_code
_entity_poly.pdbx_strand_id
1 'polypeptide(L)'
;MEVGPKKAWTLGVAKEGVARKGNVMVSPEGGIWAMGLWNGEQYSAGTAPLGTHLVLKRKPKRIMVKLDYEKGELSFYDSSDMSLIYTFEHRFTERLFPYFSPCLNSDGTNPGVLRICPEKVSVTVAPIH
;
A
#
# COMPACT_ATOMS: atom_id res chain seq x y z
N MET A 1 -6.42 -2.45 4.08
CA MET A 1 -6.12 -3.66 3.29
C MET A 1 -5.67 -4.78 4.22
N GLU A 2 -6.39 -5.89 4.28
CA GLU A 2 -5.89 -7.13 4.88
C GLU A 2 -4.93 -7.83 3.92
N VAL A 3 -3.73 -8.12 4.41
CA VAL A 3 -2.65 -8.75 3.63
C VAL A 3 -2.44 -10.22 4.03
N GLY A 4 -3.02 -10.66 5.15
CA GLY A 4 -3.07 -12.05 5.56
C GLY A 4 -1.68 -12.70 5.73
N PRO A 5 -1.59 -14.04 5.62
CA PRO A 5 -0.33 -14.78 5.73
C PRO A 5 0.48 -14.78 4.43
N LYS A 6 0.14 -13.93 3.45
CA LYS A 6 0.81 -13.87 2.15
C LYS A 6 2.31 -13.64 2.30
N LYS A 7 3.06 -14.16 1.33
CA LYS A 7 4.52 -14.02 1.25
C LYS A 7 4.98 -12.96 0.25
N ALA A 8 4.12 -12.60 -0.69
CA ALA A 8 4.37 -11.49 -1.59
C ALA A 8 3.08 -10.71 -1.90
N TRP A 9 3.19 -9.40 -1.93
CA TRP A 9 2.14 -8.46 -2.35
C TRP A 9 2.71 -7.06 -2.56
N THR A 10 1.99 -6.23 -3.30
CA THR A 10 2.29 -4.80 -3.45
C THR A 10 0.98 -4.01 -3.37
N LEU A 11 0.97 -2.89 -2.65
CA LEU A 11 -0.20 -2.03 -2.52
C LEU A 11 0.19 -0.55 -2.43
N GLY A 12 -0.67 0.32 -2.94
CA GLY A 12 -0.43 1.76 -2.98
C GLY A 12 -1.40 2.47 -3.92
N VAL A 13 -0.90 3.46 -4.65
CA VAL A 13 -1.66 4.21 -5.65
C VAL A 13 -0.87 4.36 -6.95
N ALA A 14 -1.57 4.50 -8.06
CA ALA A 14 -1.01 4.75 -9.38
C ALA A 14 -1.65 5.97 -10.02
N LYS A 15 -0.87 6.70 -10.81
CA LYS A 15 -1.32 7.77 -11.70
C LYS A 15 -2.35 7.25 -12.72
N GLU A 16 -3.34 8.06 -13.07
CA GLU A 16 -4.32 7.75 -14.12
C GLU A 16 -3.64 7.36 -15.45
N GLY A 17 -2.63 8.15 -15.85
CA GLY A 17 -1.86 7.97 -17.07
C GLY A 17 -0.72 6.96 -16.98
N VAL A 18 -0.63 6.15 -15.92
CA VAL A 18 0.44 5.15 -15.76
C VAL A 18 0.49 4.22 -16.99
N ALA A 19 1.70 3.90 -17.45
CA ALA A 19 1.87 2.90 -18.49
C ALA A 19 1.24 1.58 -18.06
N ARG A 20 0.48 0.94 -18.95
CA ARG A 20 -0.21 -0.35 -18.67
C ARG A 20 0.34 -1.53 -19.48
N LYS A 21 1.37 -1.27 -20.30
CA LYS A 21 2.02 -2.26 -21.16
C LYS A 21 3.51 -2.27 -20.85
N GLY A 22 4.12 -3.45 -20.99
CA GLY A 22 5.55 -3.64 -20.72
C GLY A 22 5.88 -3.67 -19.23
N ASN A 23 7.17 -3.52 -18.93
CA ASN A 23 7.67 -3.50 -17.55
C ASN A 23 7.49 -2.10 -16.97
N VAL A 24 6.49 -1.95 -16.10
CA VAL A 24 6.23 -0.71 -15.36
C VAL A 24 7.00 -0.76 -14.06
N MET A 25 7.86 0.23 -13.85
CA MET A 25 8.61 0.36 -12.60
C MET A 25 7.66 0.82 -11.48
N VAL A 26 7.67 0.12 -10.35
CA VAL A 26 6.97 0.56 -9.14
C VAL A 26 7.83 1.61 -8.45
N SER A 27 7.71 2.86 -8.90
CA SER A 27 8.36 4.04 -8.32
C SER A 27 7.59 5.32 -8.67
N PRO A 28 7.86 6.44 -7.97
CA PRO A 28 7.31 7.75 -8.34
C PRO A 28 7.53 8.12 -9.81
N GLU A 29 8.72 7.82 -10.34
CA GLU A 29 9.10 8.07 -11.73
C GLU A 29 8.29 7.21 -12.71
N GLY A 30 8.01 5.95 -12.32
CA GLY A 30 7.11 5.06 -13.04
C GLY A 30 5.62 5.37 -12.84
N GLY A 31 5.29 6.33 -11.98
CA GLY A 31 3.92 6.76 -11.68
C GLY A 31 3.15 5.85 -10.73
N ILE A 32 3.85 5.06 -9.92
CA ILE A 32 3.26 4.18 -8.90
C ILE A 32 3.97 4.40 -7.57
N TRP A 33 3.23 4.80 -6.55
CA TRP A 33 3.72 4.89 -5.17
C TRP A 33 3.13 3.74 -4.38
N ALA A 34 3.96 2.77 -4.06
CA ALA A 34 3.52 1.55 -3.40
C ALA A 34 4.61 0.99 -2.51
N MET A 35 4.20 0.19 -1.52
CA MET A 35 5.10 -0.70 -0.79
C MET A 35 4.67 -2.14 -0.96
N GLY A 36 5.57 -3.06 -0.67
CA GLY A 36 5.31 -4.47 -0.80
C GLY A 36 6.05 -5.33 0.21
N LEU A 37 5.66 -6.59 0.19
CA LEU A 37 6.34 -7.70 0.84
C LEU A 37 6.88 -8.62 -0.26
N TRP A 38 8.09 -9.15 -0.07
CA TRP A 38 8.70 -10.19 -0.89
C TRP A 38 9.30 -11.27 0.00
N ASN A 39 9.34 -12.52 -0.50
CA ASN A 39 9.90 -13.69 0.21
C ASN A 39 9.41 -13.90 1.65
N GLY A 40 8.24 -13.37 2.01
CA GLY A 40 7.62 -13.54 3.33
C GLY A 40 8.05 -12.55 4.41
N GLU A 41 9.17 -11.86 4.23
CA GLU A 41 9.82 -11.03 5.26
C GLU A 41 10.46 -9.73 4.75
N GLN A 42 10.71 -9.59 3.45
CA GLN A 42 11.39 -8.43 2.89
C GLN A 42 10.37 -7.35 2.54
N TYR A 43 10.33 -6.28 3.34
CA TYR A 43 9.49 -5.12 3.05
C TYR A 43 10.29 -4.05 2.34
N SER A 44 9.67 -3.41 1.34
CA SER A 44 10.26 -2.27 0.66
C SER A 44 9.20 -1.28 0.17
N ALA A 45 9.59 -0.01 0.11
CA ALA A 45 8.89 1.01 -0.64
C ALA A 45 9.46 1.11 -2.05
N GLY A 46 8.59 1.24 -3.05
CA GLY A 46 8.97 1.43 -4.45
C GLY A 46 9.55 2.82 -4.67
N THR A 47 10.87 2.94 -4.55
CA THR A 47 11.65 4.14 -4.85
C THR A 47 12.74 3.77 -5.85
N ALA A 48 13.11 4.67 -6.74
CA ALA A 48 14.22 4.41 -7.65
C ALA A 48 15.57 4.66 -6.96
N PRO A 49 16.65 3.93 -7.33
CA PRO A 49 16.70 2.88 -8.35
C PRO A 49 16.45 1.45 -7.84
N LEU A 50 16.55 1.20 -6.52
CA LEU A 50 16.57 -0.16 -5.95
C LEU A 50 15.47 -0.43 -4.91
N GLY A 51 14.58 0.53 -4.65
CA GLY A 51 13.64 0.51 -3.55
C GLY A 51 14.27 0.87 -2.22
N THR A 52 13.44 1.34 -1.29
CA THR A 52 13.85 1.62 0.10
C THR A 52 13.48 0.42 0.95
N HIS A 53 14.48 -0.26 1.52
CA HIS A 53 14.23 -1.36 2.46
C HIS A 53 13.58 -0.85 3.74
N LEU A 54 12.58 -1.57 4.24
CA LEU A 54 11.80 -1.19 5.41
C LEU A 54 11.97 -2.24 6.51
N VAL A 55 12.42 -1.79 7.70
CA VAL A 55 12.52 -2.64 8.89
C VAL A 55 11.28 -2.42 9.75
N LEU A 56 10.40 -3.42 9.79
CA LEU A 56 9.17 -3.37 10.58
C LEU A 56 9.37 -4.12 11.89
N LYS A 57 8.81 -3.59 12.98
CA LYS A 57 8.86 -4.23 14.31
C LYS A 57 8.15 -5.58 14.36
N ARG A 58 7.18 -5.79 13.48
CA ARG A 58 6.37 -7.01 13.36
C ARG A 58 5.80 -7.13 11.95
N LYS A 59 5.34 -8.33 11.59
CA LYS A 59 4.60 -8.59 10.35
C LYS A 59 3.17 -8.02 10.47
N PRO A 60 2.79 -6.99 9.70
CA PRO A 60 1.45 -6.42 9.75
C PRO A 60 0.45 -7.38 9.12
N LYS A 61 -0.72 -7.54 9.76
CA LYS A 61 -1.85 -8.31 9.20
C LYS A 61 -2.74 -7.46 8.30
N ARG A 62 -2.73 -6.15 8.53
CA ARG A 62 -3.54 -5.17 7.82
C ARG A 62 -2.79 -3.85 7.71
N ILE A 63 -2.71 -3.33 6.50
CA ILE A 63 -2.12 -2.04 6.16
C ILE A 63 -3.21 -1.02 5.96
N MET A 64 -3.09 0.13 6.61
CA MET A 64 -3.86 1.33 6.26
C MET A 64 -3.07 2.14 5.26
N VAL A 65 -3.73 2.58 4.18
CA VAL A 65 -3.16 3.47 3.17
C VAL A 65 -3.91 4.79 3.28
N LYS A 66 -3.20 5.89 3.48
CA LYS A 66 -3.77 7.22 3.63
C LYS A 66 -3.14 8.14 2.59
N LEU A 67 -3.99 8.81 1.81
CA LEU A 67 -3.58 9.82 0.85
C LEU A 67 -4.05 11.19 1.36
N ASP A 68 -3.11 12.13 1.51
CA ASP A 68 -3.38 13.56 1.64
C ASP A 68 -2.91 14.21 0.34
N TYR A 69 -3.85 14.39 -0.60
CA TYR A 69 -3.54 14.82 -1.96
C TYR A 69 -2.97 16.25 -1.99
N GLU A 70 -3.54 17.15 -1.19
CA GLU A 70 -3.14 18.57 -1.13
C GLU A 70 -1.76 18.77 -0.51
N LYS A 71 -1.43 17.98 0.53
CA LYS A 71 -0.08 17.98 1.10
C LYS A 71 0.92 17.18 0.30
N GLY A 72 0.46 16.37 -0.64
CA GLY A 72 1.32 15.49 -1.43
C GLY A 72 1.86 14.31 -0.62
N GLU A 73 1.11 13.80 0.36
CA GLU A 73 1.56 12.69 1.21
C GLU A 73 0.79 11.41 0.91
N LEU A 74 1.51 10.30 0.73
CA LEU A 74 0.95 8.96 0.76
C LEU A 74 1.62 8.15 1.88
N SER A 75 0.86 7.88 2.93
CA SER A 75 1.36 7.24 4.15
C SER A 75 0.77 5.83 4.34
N PHE A 76 1.62 4.92 4.81
CA PHE A 76 1.28 3.53 5.11
C PHE A 76 1.47 3.26 6.59
N TYR A 77 0.47 2.61 7.21
CA TYR A 77 0.50 2.30 8.64
C TYR A 77 0.21 0.83 8.90
N ASP A 78 0.81 0.26 9.93
CA ASP A 78 0.30 -0.96 10.55
C ASP A 78 -0.99 -0.59 11.28
N SER A 79 -2.12 -1.08 10.79
CA SER A 79 -3.42 -0.72 11.36
C SER A 79 -3.71 -1.32 12.74
N SER A 80 -2.85 -2.21 13.24
CA SER A 80 -3.02 -2.80 14.58
C SER A 80 -2.68 -1.82 15.71
N ASP A 81 -1.68 -0.97 15.50
CA ASP A 81 -1.19 0.02 16.47
C ASP A 81 -1.06 1.44 15.88
N MET A 82 -1.47 1.61 14.63
CA MET A 82 -1.34 2.86 13.86
C MET A 82 0.11 3.36 13.73
N SER A 83 1.09 2.47 13.87
CA SER A 83 2.50 2.83 13.66
C SER A 83 2.76 3.13 12.18
N LEU A 84 3.46 4.23 11.93
CA LEU A 84 3.89 4.62 10.59
C LEU A 84 4.92 3.61 10.07
N ILE A 85 4.69 3.11 8.86
CA ILE A 85 5.64 2.24 8.16
C ILE A 85 6.47 3.08 7.19
N TYR A 86 5.82 3.89 6.34
CA TYR A 86 6.49 4.71 5.34
C TYR A 86 5.58 5.82 4.83
N THR A 87 6.17 6.93 4.40
CA THR A 87 5.48 8.04 3.70
C THR A 87 6.23 8.36 2.42
N PHE A 88 5.49 8.44 1.31
CA PHE A 88 5.97 9.15 0.12
C PHE A 88 5.53 10.60 0.20
N GLU A 89 6.45 11.50 -0.15
CA GLU A 89 6.15 12.91 -0.39
C GLU A 89 6.28 13.18 -1.88
N HIS A 90 5.21 13.66 -2.50
CA HIS A 90 5.17 13.95 -3.93
C HIS A 90 4.08 14.96 -4.28
N ARG A 91 4.40 15.88 -5.20
CA ARG A 91 3.39 16.76 -5.79
C ARG A 91 2.56 16.00 -6.83
N PHE A 92 1.40 15.50 -6.44
CA PHE A 92 0.49 14.82 -7.35
C PHE A 92 -0.15 15.82 -8.33
N THR A 93 -0.16 15.48 -9.62
CA THR A 93 -0.64 16.37 -10.70
C THR A 93 -1.82 15.80 -11.48
N GLU A 94 -2.28 14.61 -11.12
CA GLU A 94 -3.36 13.91 -11.81
C GLU A 94 -4.13 13.03 -10.84
N ARG A 95 -5.28 12.52 -11.31
CA ARG A 95 -6.07 11.58 -10.53
C ARG A 95 -5.26 10.33 -10.21
N LEU A 96 -5.39 9.87 -8.97
CA LEU A 96 -4.77 8.65 -8.49
C LEU A 96 -5.81 7.57 -8.31
N PHE A 97 -5.43 6.34 -8.62
CA PHE A 97 -6.25 5.15 -8.43
C PHE A 97 -5.56 4.18 -7.47
N PRO A 98 -6.32 3.42 -6.67
CA PRO A 98 -5.75 2.36 -5.86
C PRO A 98 -4.99 1.34 -6.73
N TYR A 99 -3.81 0.95 -6.29
CA TYR A 99 -2.97 -0.04 -6.94
C TYR A 99 -2.80 -1.24 -6.02
N PHE A 100 -3.12 -2.44 -6.51
CA PHE A 100 -3.00 -3.69 -5.76
C PHE A 100 -2.44 -4.79 -6.65
N SER A 101 -1.45 -5.53 -6.13
CA SER A 101 -0.95 -6.76 -6.72
C SER A 101 -0.82 -7.83 -5.65
N PRO A 102 -1.54 -8.96 -5.73
CA PRO A 102 -1.36 -10.08 -4.81
C PRO A 102 -0.08 -10.88 -5.07
N CYS A 103 0.71 -10.49 -6.08
CA CYS A 103 1.87 -11.21 -6.63
C CYS A 103 1.53 -12.62 -7.13
N LEU A 104 2.49 -13.26 -7.79
CA LEU A 104 2.33 -14.61 -8.32
C LEU A 104 2.24 -15.65 -7.19
N ASN A 105 1.62 -16.79 -7.51
CA ASN A 105 1.52 -17.97 -6.66
C ASN A 105 1.77 -19.25 -7.50
N SER A 106 2.71 -19.19 -8.44
CA SER A 106 2.96 -20.28 -9.40
C SER A 106 3.49 -21.56 -8.76
N ASP A 107 4.20 -21.45 -7.64
CA ASP A 107 4.76 -22.57 -6.87
C ASP A 107 3.91 -22.94 -5.63
N GLY A 108 2.75 -22.30 -5.47
CA GLY A 108 1.86 -22.51 -4.32
C GLY A 108 2.34 -21.89 -3.00
N THR A 109 3.44 -21.13 -2.98
CA THR A 109 4.04 -20.61 -1.73
C THR A 109 3.45 -19.28 -1.24
N ASN A 110 2.62 -18.61 -2.05
CA ASN A 110 1.95 -17.34 -1.75
C ASN A 110 0.41 -17.44 -1.82
N PRO A 111 -0.22 -18.42 -1.14
CA PRO A 111 -1.66 -18.62 -1.22
C PRO A 111 -2.45 -17.46 -0.58
N GLY A 112 -3.74 -17.36 -0.89
CA GLY A 112 -4.65 -16.38 -0.30
C GLY A 112 -4.76 -15.07 -1.09
N VAL A 113 -5.61 -14.17 -0.58
CA VAL A 113 -6.05 -12.95 -1.28
C VAL A 113 -5.69 -11.68 -0.51
N LEU A 114 -5.63 -10.56 -1.21
CA LEU A 114 -5.70 -9.23 -0.61
C LEU A 114 -7.17 -8.86 -0.43
N ARG A 115 -7.56 -8.39 0.76
CA ARG A 115 -8.96 -8.02 1.04
C ARG A 115 -9.08 -6.56 1.46
N ILE A 116 -9.85 -5.79 0.70
CA ILE A 116 -10.22 -4.42 1.10
C ILE A 116 -11.16 -4.54 2.30
N CYS A 117 -10.83 -3.84 3.39
CA CYS A 117 -11.68 -3.81 4.57
C CYS A 117 -12.75 -2.75 4.39
N PRO A 118 -14.04 -3.03 4.67
CA PRO A 118 -15.04 -1.98 4.75
C PRO A 118 -14.67 -0.99 5.85
N GLU A 119 -14.94 0.29 5.61
CA GLU A 119 -14.78 1.32 6.63
C GLU A 119 -15.79 1.07 7.76
N LYS A 120 -15.33 1.12 9.01
CA LYS A 120 -16.24 1.07 10.15
C LYS A 120 -16.82 2.46 10.34
N VAL A 121 -18.01 2.69 9.79
CA VAL A 121 -18.79 3.91 10.07
C VAL A 121 -19.57 3.68 11.36
N SER A 122 -19.31 4.50 12.38
CA SER A 122 -20.12 4.57 13.59
C SER A 122 -20.89 5.89 13.63
N VAL A 123 -22.19 5.83 13.85
CA VAL A 123 -23.03 7.02 14.05
C VAL A 123 -23.24 7.20 15.54
N THR A 124 -22.85 8.35 16.07
CA THR A 124 -23.15 8.75 17.45
C THR A 124 -24.34 9.71 17.42
N VAL A 125 -25.47 9.32 18.00
CA VAL A 125 -26.62 10.22 18.19
C VAL A 125 -26.42 10.94 19.52
N ALA A 126 -26.29 12.26 19.47
CA ALA A 126 -26.29 13.07 20.68
C ALA A 126 -27.73 13.16 21.25
N PRO A 127 -27.94 13.03 22.57
CA PRO A 127 -29.25 13.22 23.17
C PRO A 127 -29.69 14.68 23.02
N ILE A 128 -30.90 14.89 22.48
CA ILE A 128 -31.56 16.20 22.51
C ILE A 128 -31.99 16.42 23.97
N HIS A 129 -31.46 17.48 24.59
CA HIS A 129 -31.90 17.96 25.91
C HIS A 129 -33.00 19.00 25.74
#